data_AF-A0A7C3Y7V6-F1
#
_entry.id   AF-A0A7C3Y7V6-F1
#
_cell.length_a   1.000
_cell.length_b   1.000
_cell.length_c   1.000
_cell.angle_alpha   90.00
_cell.angle_beta   90.00
_cell.angle_gamma   90.00
#
_symmetry.space_group_name_H-M   'P 1'
#
loop_
_entity.id
_entity.type
_entity.pdbx_description
1 polymer ?
#
loop_
_entity_poly.entity_id
_entity_poly.type
_entity_poly.pdbx_seq_one_letter_code
_entity_poly.pdbx_strand_id
1 'polypeptide(L)'
;MLKMVKNIEVKESILDKKSAFNVKRFRIGKLNVDRPIKTVDAGKLTRTLFDKEKWKFQNVIFEYSKIVKLETVNNILSETEDKKIKKIFGFEEWMEPYPHVFLHTLTFNPYKEFESIDRMLGYFDHYYEFSDPILFVPNIQIKKYDKNTGKKVQIIGIEEYIKFVHDTYQIFDYRSEKPIFVPLSLKFGIDDIRRLASEYIRNEFFCVWIDFEGSAVTKPKIARIRSFIREFDSAKRIEDLIIFSTNIKREILSNPRIKETPASDILASLIGSNIIGVNREPLRPIGKILSEKERSELKKHKARVFDRPTYYYLKVVETSNYDVDTRNRLMNPKYNILFNSRLIDEELASQTEHFLKAGDIEGYVTQKRMIKEYREGELIRALFPSKEERITDWF
;
A
#
# COMPACT_ATOMS: atom_id res chain seq x y z
N MET A 1 -26.61 6.50 21.89
CA MET A 1 -26.82 6.53 20.43
C MET A 1 -25.53 6.05 19.79
N LEU A 2 -25.54 4.85 19.17
CA LEU A 2 -24.36 4.34 18.48
C LEU A 2 -24.11 5.22 17.25
N LYS A 3 -22.91 5.76 17.14
CA LYS A 3 -22.51 6.66 16.05
C LYS A 3 -22.09 5.79 14.86
N MET A 4 -22.65 6.06 13.68
CA MET A 4 -22.41 5.21 12.50
C MET A 4 -20.94 5.20 12.11
N VAL A 5 -20.44 4.03 11.73
CA VAL A 5 -19.06 3.83 11.27
C VAL A 5 -18.87 4.49 9.92
N LYS A 6 -17.83 5.32 9.79
CA LYS A 6 -17.54 6.11 8.58
C LYS A 6 -16.81 5.27 7.53
N ASN A 7 -17.56 4.37 6.91
CA ASN A 7 -17.12 3.64 5.74
C ASN A 7 -17.42 4.42 4.45
N ILE A 8 -16.68 4.09 3.40
CA ILE A 8 -17.04 4.47 2.04
C ILE A 8 -18.17 3.55 1.56
N GLU A 9 -19.25 4.13 1.03
CA GLU A 9 -20.33 3.37 0.38
C GLU A 9 -19.83 2.73 -0.94
N VAL A 10 -19.90 1.40 -1.03
CA VAL A 10 -19.67 0.64 -2.26
C VAL A 10 -20.98 0.49 -3.00
N LYS A 11 -21.07 1.05 -4.20
CA LYS A 11 -22.29 1.04 -5.03
C LYS A 11 -22.44 -0.22 -5.87
N GLU A 12 -21.31 -0.86 -6.18
CA GLU A 12 -21.24 -2.06 -7.00
C GLU A 12 -19.93 -2.79 -6.68
N SER A 13 -19.99 -4.11 -6.58
CA SER A 13 -18.86 -4.99 -6.30
C SER A 13 -18.91 -6.20 -7.21
N ILE A 14 -17.92 -6.35 -8.08
CA ILE A 14 -17.78 -7.47 -9.01
C ILE A 14 -16.52 -8.25 -8.61
N LEU A 15 -16.72 -9.47 -8.11
CA LEU A 15 -15.67 -10.32 -7.54
C LEU A 15 -15.24 -11.42 -8.54
N ASP A 16 -13.94 -11.64 -8.69
CA ASP A 16 -13.43 -12.79 -9.44
C ASP A 16 -13.66 -14.09 -8.65
N LYS A 17 -14.07 -15.17 -9.32
CA LYS A 17 -14.46 -16.43 -8.65
C LYS A 17 -13.27 -17.33 -8.26
N LYS A 18 -12.05 -16.98 -8.64
CA LYS A 18 -10.84 -17.83 -8.49
C LYS A 18 -9.68 -17.14 -7.75
N SER A 19 -9.76 -15.83 -7.56
CA SER A 19 -8.73 -14.99 -6.95
C SER A 19 -9.35 -13.96 -6.03
N ALA A 20 -8.52 -13.09 -5.44
CA ALA A 20 -9.01 -11.95 -4.68
C ALA A 20 -9.26 -10.71 -5.55
N PHE A 21 -8.98 -10.76 -6.86
CA PHE A 21 -9.20 -9.63 -7.76
C PHE A 21 -10.68 -9.22 -7.75
N ASN A 22 -10.93 -7.93 -7.67
CA ASN A 22 -12.27 -7.38 -7.65
C ASN A 22 -12.30 -5.96 -8.23
N VAL A 23 -13.44 -5.61 -8.81
CA VAL A 23 -13.75 -4.28 -9.30
C VAL A 23 -14.87 -3.73 -8.43
N LYS A 24 -14.65 -2.59 -7.80
CA LYS A 24 -15.62 -1.92 -6.93
C LYS A 24 -15.83 -0.50 -7.38
N ARG A 25 -17.09 -0.05 -7.37
CA ARG A 25 -17.47 1.32 -7.68
C ARG A 25 -17.84 2.07 -6.41
N PHE A 26 -17.06 3.11 -6.09
CA PHE A 26 -17.25 3.92 -4.89
C PHE A 26 -16.71 5.35 -5.10
N ARG A 27 -16.86 6.21 -4.09
CA ARG A 27 -16.48 7.63 -4.19
C ARG A 27 -15.59 8.06 -3.03
N ILE A 28 -14.53 8.82 -3.34
CA ILE A 28 -13.57 9.42 -2.41
C ILE A 28 -13.64 10.94 -2.59
N GLY A 29 -14.38 11.63 -1.71
CA GLY A 29 -14.60 13.08 -1.81
C GLY A 29 -15.29 13.49 -3.11
N LYS A 30 -14.52 13.94 -4.12
CA LYS A 30 -15.01 14.24 -5.49
C LYS A 30 -14.56 13.21 -6.54
N LEU A 31 -13.66 12.28 -6.20
CA LEU A 31 -13.13 11.27 -7.09
C LEU A 31 -14.04 10.04 -7.13
N ASN A 32 -14.44 9.60 -8.32
CA ASN A 32 -15.06 8.29 -8.50
C ASN A 32 -13.96 7.25 -8.72
N VAL A 33 -14.04 6.13 -8.01
CA VAL A 33 -13.19 4.96 -8.22
C VAL A 33 -14.06 3.86 -8.77
N ASP A 34 -13.72 3.36 -9.96
CA ASP A 34 -14.48 2.39 -10.74
C ASP A 34 -13.65 1.14 -11.12
N ARG A 35 -12.39 1.12 -10.71
CA ARG A 35 -11.38 0.07 -10.92
C ARG A 35 -10.29 0.17 -9.85
N PRO A 36 -9.40 -0.84 -9.70
CA PRO A 36 -8.15 -0.64 -9.00
C PRO A 36 -7.34 0.55 -9.57
N ILE A 37 -6.86 1.42 -8.70
CA ILE A 37 -6.08 2.63 -9.06
C ILE A 37 -4.72 2.69 -8.35
N LYS A 38 -3.74 3.36 -8.96
CA LYS A 38 -2.41 3.59 -8.39
C LYS A 38 -2.24 5.03 -7.88
N THR A 39 -1.73 5.21 -6.66
CA THR A 39 -1.45 6.53 -6.08
C THR A 39 -0.14 7.16 -6.61
N VAL A 40 0.02 8.46 -6.37
CA VAL A 40 1.21 9.24 -6.74
C VAL A 40 2.01 9.62 -5.48
N ASP A 41 3.30 9.26 -5.44
CA ASP A 41 4.21 9.53 -4.31
C ASP A 41 4.55 11.02 -4.18
N ALA A 42 3.82 11.72 -3.32
CA ALA A 42 4.04 13.13 -3.02
C ALA A 42 5.43 13.37 -2.43
N GLY A 43 5.90 12.44 -1.57
CA GLY A 43 7.22 12.49 -0.94
C GLY A 43 8.40 12.33 -1.90
N LYS A 44 8.15 12.09 -3.19
CA LYS A 44 9.16 12.06 -4.27
C LYS A 44 8.86 13.02 -5.40
N LEU A 45 7.73 13.71 -5.41
CA LEU A 45 7.32 14.58 -6.50
C LEU A 45 7.92 16.01 -6.38
N THR A 46 7.63 16.85 -7.36
CA THR A 46 7.67 18.32 -7.27
C THR A 46 6.53 18.87 -8.13
N ARG A 47 6.00 20.04 -7.78
CA ARG A 47 4.94 20.72 -8.57
C ARG A 47 5.26 20.76 -10.07
N THR A 48 6.44 21.27 -10.44
CA THR A 48 6.88 21.39 -11.84
C THR A 48 6.98 20.05 -12.59
N LEU A 49 7.27 18.95 -11.88
CA LEU A 49 7.32 17.62 -12.47
C LEU A 49 5.90 17.06 -12.68
N PHE A 50 5.01 17.27 -11.70
CA PHE A 50 3.61 16.87 -11.80
C PHE A 50 2.86 17.65 -12.88
N ASP A 51 2.96 18.99 -12.89
CA ASP A 51 2.25 19.85 -13.84
C ASP A 51 2.53 19.50 -15.31
N LYS A 52 3.73 18.98 -15.63
CA LYS A 52 4.12 18.51 -16.97
C LYS A 52 3.49 17.17 -17.38
N GLU A 53 3.08 16.35 -16.42
CA GLU A 53 2.68 14.96 -16.63
C GLU A 53 1.24 14.66 -16.17
N LYS A 54 0.59 15.57 -15.41
CA LYS A 54 -0.72 15.37 -14.77
C LYS A 54 -1.84 14.95 -15.73
N TRP A 55 -1.80 15.44 -16.98
CA TRP A 55 -2.76 15.09 -18.05
C TRP A 55 -2.71 13.62 -18.48
N LYS A 56 -1.70 12.85 -18.04
CA LYS A 56 -1.58 11.41 -18.28
C LYS A 56 -2.21 10.55 -17.19
N PHE A 57 -2.78 11.16 -16.14
CA PHE A 57 -3.44 10.46 -15.05
C PHE A 57 -4.95 10.70 -15.13
N GLN A 58 -5.74 9.63 -15.14
CA GLN A 58 -7.20 9.73 -15.08
C GLN A 58 -7.65 10.11 -13.67
N ASN A 59 -7.10 9.41 -12.67
CA ASN A 59 -7.38 9.59 -11.26
C ASN A 59 -6.07 9.97 -10.55
N VAL A 60 -6.11 11.01 -9.72
CA VAL A 60 -4.95 11.45 -8.91
C VAL A 60 -5.34 11.42 -7.45
N ILE A 61 -4.68 10.54 -6.69
CA ILE A 61 -4.60 10.60 -5.23
C ILE A 61 -3.11 10.74 -4.91
N PHE A 62 -2.74 11.83 -4.25
CA PHE A 62 -1.41 11.98 -3.69
C PHE A 62 -1.29 11.18 -2.40
N GLU A 63 -0.14 10.54 -2.22
CA GLU A 63 0.17 9.80 -1.01
C GLU A 63 1.53 10.22 -0.46
N TYR A 64 1.56 10.46 0.85
CA TYR A 64 2.79 10.65 1.60
C TYR A 64 2.89 9.60 2.73
N SER A 65 3.80 8.64 2.57
CA SER A 65 4.03 7.61 3.61
C SER A 65 5.27 7.90 4.45
N LYS A 66 5.10 7.90 5.78
CA LYS A 66 6.16 8.23 6.75
C LYS A 66 6.33 7.15 7.82
N ILE A 67 7.58 6.82 8.12
CA ILE A 67 7.90 6.09 9.36
C ILE A 67 8.11 7.16 10.45
N VAL A 68 7.33 7.06 11.51
CA VAL A 68 7.24 8.05 12.59
C VAL A 68 7.92 7.50 13.83
N LYS A 69 8.91 8.23 14.32
CA LYS A 69 9.59 7.92 15.58
C LYS A 69 9.00 8.73 16.72
N LEU A 70 9.34 8.36 17.96
CA LEU A 70 8.94 9.09 19.16
C LEU A 70 9.33 10.58 19.10
N GLU A 71 10.55 10.89 18.66
CA GLU A 71 11.00 12.28 18.56
C GLU A 71 10.20 13.09 17.52
N THR A 72 9.61 12.42 16.52
CA THR A 72 8.76 13.10 15.52
C THR A 72 7.44 13.56 16.12
N VAL A 73 6.86 12.78 17.04
CA VAL A 73 5.61 13.15 17.74
C VAL A 73 5.89 14.26 18.74
N ASN A 74 6.93 14.10 19.57
CA ASN A 74 7.31 15.12 20.55
C ASN A 74 7.64 16.46 19.89
N ASN A 75 8.35 16.44 18.76
CA ASN A 75 8.64 17.66 18.00
C ASN A 75 7.38 18.33 17.44
N ILE A 76 6.34 17.59 17.05
CA ILE A 76 5.05 18.18 16.63
C ILE A 76 4.33 18.79 17.82
N LEU A 77 4.26 18.09 18.95
CA LEU A 77 3.55 18.56 20.15
C LEU A 77 4.18 19.81 20.79
N SER A 78 5.45 20.12 20.47
CA SER A 78 6.14 21.34 20.92
C SER A 78 6.33 22.41 19.84
N GLU A 79 5.93 22.15 18.59
CA GLU A 79 6.13 23.10 17.48
C GLU A 79 4.97 24.11 17.40
N THR A 80 5.29 25.35 17.08
CA THR A 80 4.32 26.45 16.94
C THR A 80 4.36 27.12 15.56
N GLU A 81 5.35 26.81 14.72
CA GLU A 81 5.43 27.33 13.35
C GLU A 81 4.73 26.39 12.34
N ASP A 82 3.56 26.80 11.82
CA ASP A 82 2.78 26.08 10.80
C ASP A 82 3.62 25.53 9.64
N LYS A 83 4.61 26.31 9.17
CA LYS A 83 5.49 25.92 8.06
C LYS A 83 6.36 24.71 8.41
N LYS A 84 6.82 24.60 9.66
CA LYS A 84 7.56 23.43 10.14
C LYS A 84 6.63 22.25 10.35
N ILE A 85 5.44 22.47 10.91
CA ILE A 85 4.40 21.44 11.08
C ILE A 85 4.04 20.82 9.72
N LYS A 86 3.60 21.63 8.74
CA LYS A 86 3.32 21.21 7.34
C LYS A 86 4.47 20.38 6.75
N LYS A 87 5.71 20.87 6.87
CA LYS A 87 6.92 20.19 6.39
C LYS A 87 7.21 18.86 7.10
N ILE A 88 6.92 18.75 8.40
CA ILE A 88 7.08 17.49 9.14
C ILE A 88 6.02 16.48 8.68
N PHE A 89 4.78 16.88 8.47
CA PHE A 89 3.75 16.00 7.90
C PHE A 89 4.01 15.65 6.43
N GLY A 90 4.69 16.53 5.69
CA GLY A 90 4.95 16.37 4.25
C GLY A 90 3.88 17.00 3.38
N PHE A 91 3.06 17.90 3.94
CA PHE A 91 2.04 18.65 3.22
C PHE A 91 2.66 19.80 2.44
N GLU A 92 2.21 19.96 1.19
CA GLU A 92 2.64 20.99 0.27
C GLU A 92 1.39 21.63 -0.37
N GLU A 93 1.25 22.96 -0.29
CA GLU A 93 0.01 23.68 -0.63
C GLU A 93 -0.46 23.48 -2.09
N TRP A 94 0.45 23.14 -3.02
CA TRP A 94 0.07 22.84 -4.40
C TRP A 94 -0.67 21.49 -4.57
N MET A 95 -0.73 20.65 -3.53
CA MET A 95 -1.48 19.39 -3.50
C MET A 95 -2.95 19.58 -3.14
N GLU A 96 -3.32 20.69 -2.50
CA GLU A 96 -4.66 21.00 -1.99
C GLU A 96 -5.81 20.81 -3.01
N PRO A 97 -5.65 21.11 -4.33
CA PRO A 97 -6.70 20.86 -5.32
C PRO A 97 -7.00 19.38 -5.63
N TYR A 98 -6.27 18.44 -5.04
CA TYR A 98 -6.35 17.00 -5.29
C TYR A 98 -6.52 16.22 -3.98
N PRO A 99 -7.18 15.04 -3.98
CA PRO A 99 -7.13 14.12 -2.85
C PRO A 99 -5.68 13.83 -2.43
N HIS A 100 -5.37 13.98 -1.15
CA HIS A 100 -4.04 13.81 -0.58
C HIS A 100 -4.10 13.10 0.78
N VAL A 101 -3.47 11.93 0.86
CA VAL A 101 -3.53 11.04 2.02
C VAL A 101 -2.16 10.85 2.67
N PHE A 102 -2.14 10.87 3.99
CA PHE A 102 -0.94 10.65 4.80
C PHE A 102 -1.04 9.29 5.49
N LEU A 103 0.00 8.46 5.34
CA LEU A 103 0.04 7.10 5.89
C LEU A 103 1.25 6.93 6.79
N HIS A 104 0.98 6.92 8.10
CA HIS A 104 2.01 6.90 9.14
C HIS A 104 2.20 5.51 9.76
N THR A 105 3.47 5.11 9.95
CA THR A 105 3.85 3.86 10.63
C THR A 105 4.73 4.19 11.85
N LEU A 106 4.22 3.99 13.06
CA LEU A 106 4.92 4.27 14.32
C LEU A 106 5.99 3.19 14.62
N THR A 107 7.16 3.59 15.09
CA THR A 107 8.26 2.67 15.48
C THR A 107 8.32 2.34 16.97
N PHE A 108 7.27 2.70 17.71
CA PHE A 108 7.17 2.62 19.17
C PHE A 108 5.73 2.24 19.56
N ASN A 109 5.51 1.90 20.84
CA ASN A 109 4.20 1.55 21.36
C ASN A 109 3.67 2.75 22.16
N PRO A 110 2.60 3.44 21.70
CA PRO A 110 2.08 4.64 22.38
C PRO A 110 1.77 4.43 23.87
N TYR A 111 1.22 3.27 24.26
CA TYR A 111 0.91 2.99 25.67
C TYR A 111 2.15 2.84 26.56
N LYS A 112 3.33 2.59 25.98
CA LYS A 112 4.60 2.46 26.73
C LYS A 112 5.37 3.79 26.80
N GLU A 113 5.34 4.58 25.72
CA GLU A 113 6.07 5.85 25.67
C GLU A 113 5.24 7.04 26.20
N PHE A 114 3.91 6.98 26.13
CA PHE A 114 3.00 8.08 26.50
C PHE A 114 1.98 7.73 27.60
N GLU A 115 1.91 6.47 28.05
CA GLU A 115 0.91 5.92 29.00
C GLU A 115 -0.53 5.90 28.46
N SER A 116 -1.05 7.03 27.98
CA SER A 116 -2.28 7.11 27.18
C SER A 116 -2.01 7.66 25.78
N ILE A 117 -2.75 7.15 24.81
CA ILE A 117 -2.82 7.68 23.46
C ILE A 117 -3.37 9.11 23.40
N ASP A 118 -4.13 9.56 24.41
CA ASP A 118 -4.66 10.93 24.51
C ASP A 118 -3.55 11.98 24.57
N ARG A 119 -2.35 11.62 25.07
CA ARG A 119 -1.19 12.54 25.07
C ARG A 119 -0.65 12.80 23.66
N MET A 120 -1.13 12.07 22.65
CA MET A 120 -0.83 12.31 21.24
C MET A 120 -1.95 13.07 20.50
N LEU A 121 -3.01 13.57 21.18
CA LEU A 121 -4.15 14.24 20.53
C LEU A 121 -3.74 15.37 19.59
N GLY A 122 -2.91 16.33 20.02
CA GLY A 122 -2.48 17.43 19.13
C GLY A 122 -1.70 16.97 17.88
N TYR A 123 -1.02 15.82 17.95
CA TYR A 123 -0.41 15.20 16.77
C TYR A 123 -1.48 14.58 15.84
N PHE A 124 -2.52 13.98 16.40
CA PHE A 124 -3.66 13.46 15.65
C PHE A 124 -4.52 14.57 15.04
N ASP A 125 -4.67 15.71 15.70
CA ASP A 125 -5.41 16.88 15.18
C ASP A 125 -4.73 17.44 13.92
N HIS A 126 -3.40 17.65 13.95
CA HIS A 126 -2.64 18.03 12.75
C HIS A 126 -2.71 16.97 11.64
N TYR A 127 -2.61 15.69 12.00
CA TYR A 127 -2.70 14.60 11.03
C TYR A 127 -4.09 14.50 10.37
N TYR A 128 -5.14 14.80 11.15
CA TYR A 128 -6.51 14.93 10.67
C TYR A 128 -6.66 16.10 9.69
N GLU A 129 -6.12 17.27 10.05
CA GLU A 129 -6.25 18.50 9.26
C GLU A 129 -5.61 18.33 7.88
N PHE A 130 -4.37 17.82 7.82
CA PHE A 130 -3.67 17.69 6.54
C PHE A 130 -4.15 16.54 5.64
N SER A 131 -4.99 15.62 6.10
CA SER A 131 -5.41 14.45 5.29
C SER A 131 -6.80 14.65 4.69
N ASP A 132 -6.93 14.74 3.37
CA ASP A 132 -8.22 14.94 2.70
C ASP A 132 -8.40 14.02 1.46
N PRO A 133 -9.56 13.36 1.26
CA PRO A 133 -10.75 13.32 2.12
C PRO A 133 -10.80 12.06 3.01
N ILE A 134 -9.68 11.34 3.17
CA ILE A 134 -9.58 10.07 3.89
C ILE A 134 -8.58 10.18 5.04
N LEU A 135 -8.90 9.55 6.16
CA LEU A 135 -8.02 9.35 7.31
C LEU A 135 -7.51 7.91 7.36
N PHE A 136 -6.31 7.71 7.90
CA PHE A 136 -5.71 6.40 8.12
C PHE A 136 -5.29 6.30 9.58
N VAL A 137 -5.87 5.38 10.35
CA VAL A 137 -5.30 4.99 11.65
C VAL A 137 -3.85 4.55 11.42
N PRO A 138 -2.84 5.21 12.03
CA PRO A 138 -1.44 4.87 11.79
C PRO A 138 -1.17 3.40 12.07
N ASN A 139 -0.29 2.77 11.31
CA ASN A 139 0.15 1.42 11.61
C ASN A 139 1.21 1.47 12.73
N ILE A 140 1.40 0.38 13.48
CA ILE A 140 2.51 0.22 14.41
C ILE A 140 3.41 -0.91 13.90
N GLN A 141 4.73 -0.68 13.87
CA GLN A 141 5.67 -1.76 13.57
C GLN A 141 5.59 -2.82 14.67
N ILE A 142 5.26 -4.07 14.33
CA ILE A 142 5.07 -5.13 15.35
C ILE A 142 6.40 -5.53 16.01
N LYS A 143 7.52 -5.46 15.27
CA LYS A 143 8.86 -5.84 15.74
C LYS A 143 9.91 -4.88 15.19
N LYS A 144 10.82 -4.40 16.03
CA LYS A 144 12.04 -3.67 15.64
C LYS A 144 13.28 -4.55 15.83
N TYR A 145 14.33 -4.28 15.05
CA TYR A 145 15.66 -4.76 15.39
C TYR A 145 16.24 -3.86 16.48
N ASP A 146 16.62 -4.46 17.60
CA ASP A 146 17.49 -3.82 18.57
C ASP A 146 18.90 -3.72 17.97
N LYS A 147 19.48 -2.52 17.99
CA LYS A 147 20.81 -2.24 17.44
C LYS A 147 21.94 -2.80 18.30
N ASN A 148 21.71 -2.95 19.61
CA ASN A 148 22.72 -3.37 20.57
C ASN A 148 22.87 -4.90 20.57
N THR A 149 21.74 -5.62 20.56
CA THR A 149 21.75 -7.10 20.55
C THR A 149 21.62 -7.73 19.16
N GLY A 150 21.24 -6.95 18.13
CA GLY A 150 20.91 -7.45 16.80
C GLY A 150 19.62 -8.29 16.72
N LYS A 151 18.93 -8.50 17.85
CA LYS A 151 17.72 -9.34 17.94
C LYS A 151 16.46 -8.55 17.58
N LYS A 152 15.40 -9.27 17.21
CA LYS A 152 14.07 -8.67 17.02
C LYS A 152 13.36 -8.57 18.36
N VAL A 153 13.00 -7.34 18.75
CA VAL A 153 12.21 -7.04 19.94
C VAL A 153 10.79 -6.70 19.50
N GLN A 154 9.80 -7.24 20.21
CA GLN A 154 8.39 -6.94 19.98
C GLN A 154 8.05 -5.55 20.55
N ILE A 155 7.36 -4.74 19.74
CA ILE A 155 6.89 -3.41 20.16
C ILE A 155 5.50 -3.55 20.80
N ILE A 156 4.60 -4.28 20.13
CA ILE A 156 3.18 -4.38 20.46
C ILE A 156 2.65 -5.81 20.24
N GLY A 157 1.75 -6.27 21.10
CA GLY A 157 0.97 -7.51 20.94
C GLY A 157 -0.29 -7.33 20.10
N ILE A 158 -0.97 -8.43 19.73
CA ILE A 158 -2.24 -8.35 19.00
C ILE A 158 -3.34 -7.65 19.80
N GLU A 159 -3.39 -7.88 21.13
CA GLU A 159 -4.33 -7.22 22.05
C GLU A 159 -4.13 -5.70 22.09
N GLU A 160 -2.89 -5.28 22.37
CA GLU A 160 -2.50 -3.86 22.40
C GLU A 160 -2.72 -3.20 21.03
N TYR A 161 -2.51 -3.94 19.93
CA TYR A 161 -2.71 -3.43 18.57
C TYR A 161 -4.19 -3.23 18.25
N ILE A 162 -5.06 -4.18 18.59
CA ILE A 162 -6.52 -4.04 18.49
C ILE A 162 -6.97 -2.83 19.31
N LYS A 163 -6.56 -2.73 20.58
CA LYS A 163 -6.88 -1.59 21.45
C LYS A 163 -6.43 -0.27 20.81
N PHE A 164 -5.20 -0.21 20.30
CA PHE A 164 -4.67 0.97 19.63
C PHE A 164 -5.49 1.37 18.40
N VAL A 165 -5.92 0.40 17.59
CA VAL A 165 -6.77 0.69 16.42
C VAL A 165 -8.12 1.27 16.86
N HIS A 166 -8.75 0.70 17.89
CA HIS A 166 -10.02 1.20 18.41
C HIS A 166 -9.91 2.60 19.01
N ASP A 167 -8.96 2.83 19.92
CA ASP A 167 -8.79 4.12 20.57
C ASP A 167 -8.49 5.23 19.54
N THR A 168 -7.59 4.95 18.58
CA THR A 168 -7.27 5.91 17.50
C THR A 168 -8.47 6.16 16.58
N TYR A 169 -9.23 5.11 16.25
CA TYR A 169 -10.45 5.24 15.46
C TYR A 169 -11.46 6.15 16.18
N GLN A 170 -11.66 5.97 17.49
CA GLN A 170 -12.56 6.80 18.29
C GLN A 170 -12.11 8.26 18.37
N ILE A 171 -10.80 8.51 18.54
CA ILE A 171 -10.21 9.86 18.49
C ILE A 171 -10.55 10.56 17.18
N PHE A 172 -10.29 9.91 16.03
CA PHE A 172 -10.62 10.50 14.73
C PHE A 172 -12.14 10.64 14.54
N ASP A 173 -12.92 9.61 14.85
CA ASP A 173 -14.36 9.64 14.63
C ASP A 173 -15.04 10.79 15.39
N TYR A 174 -14.50 11.20 16.56
CA TYR A 174 -15.09 12.19 17.47
C TYR A 174 -15.81 13.34 16.76
N ARG A 175 -15.23 13.94 15.70
CA ARG A 175 -15.92 14.88 14.79
C ARG A 175 -15.60 14.74 13.28
N SER A 176 -14.95 13.66 12.77
CA SER A 176 -14.24 13.70 11.47
C SER A 176 -15.01 13.98 10.16
N GLU A 177 -16.24 13.48 9.99
CA GLU A 177 -16.90 13.16 8.69
C GLU A 177 -16.10 12.27 7.70
N LYS A 178 -14.80 12.49 7.48
CA LYS A 178 -13.88 11.73 6.61
C LYS A 178 -13.93 10.21 6.91
N PRO A 179 -13.97 9.33 5.88
CA PRO A 179 -13.82 7.88 6.06
C PRO A 179 -12.47 7.51 6.67
N ILE A 180 -12.46 6.47 7.51
CA ILE A 180 -11.28 6.07 8.30
C ILE A 180 -10.83 4.66 7.91
N PHE A 181 -9.61 4.53 7.41
CA PHE A 181 -8.97 3.25 7.10
C PHE A 181 -8.20 2.71 8.31
N VAL A 182 -8.45 1.45 8.68
CA VAL A 182 -7.75 0.76 9.79
C VAL A 182 -6.59 -0.11 9.28
N PRO A 183 -5.45 -0.22 10.01
CA PRO A 183 -4.24 -0.88 9.53
C PRO A 183 -4.29 -2.41 9.65
N LEU A 184 -3.77 -3.12 8.65
CA LEU A 184 -3.55 -4.57 8.67
C LEU A 184 -2.05 -4.87 8.55
N SER A 185 -1.38 -5.12 9.67
CA SER A 185 0.04 -5.50 9.65
C SER A 185 0.25 -6.96 9.25
N LEU A 186 0.83 -7.18 8.08
CA LEU A 186 1.19 -8.53 7.58
C LEU A 186 2.35 -9.20 8.34
N LYS A 187 2.81 -8.63 9.46
CA LYS A 187 3.84 -9.21 10.36
C LYS A 187 3.25 -10.21 11.37
N PHE A 188 1.94 -10.15 11.60
CA PHE A 188 1.20 -11.03 12.50
C PHE A 188 1.10 -12.48 11.99
N GLY A 189 0.74 -13.41 12.88
CA GLY A 189 0.43 -14.80 12.54
C GLY A 189 -0.85 -14.92 11.70
N ILE A 190 -1.15 -16.09 11.13
CA ILE A 190 -2.43 -16.27 10.40
C ILE A 190 -3.62 -16.17 11.36
N ASP A 191 -3.50 -16.69 12.58
CA ASP A 191 -4.60 -16.66 13.56
C ASP A 191 -4.84 -15.25 14.12
N ASP A 192 -3.76 -14.49 14.39
CA ASP A 192 -3.83 -13.06 14.69
C ASP A 192 -4.53 -12.27 13.57
N ILE A 193 -4.24 -12.59 12.30
CA ILE A 193 -4.84 -11.93 11.12
C ILE A 193 -6.33 -12.25 11.02
N ARG A 194 -6.75 -13.50 11.28
CA ARG A 194 -8.18 -13.86 11.35
C ARG A 194 -8.87 -13.14 12.49
N ARG A 195 -8.26 -13.12 13.68
CA ARG A 195 -8.79 -12.42 14.84
C ARG A 195 -8.99 -10.93 14.58
N LEU A 196 -8.02 -10.28 13.93
CA LEU A 196 -8.13 -8.88 13.53
C LEU A 196 -9.25 -8.67 12.50
N ALA A 197 -9.43 -9.60 11.56
CA ALA A 197 -10.57 -9.57 10.63
C ALA A 197 -11.91 -9.70 11.37
N SER A 198 -12.05 -10.64 12.31
CA SER A 198 -13.26 -10.80 13.14
C SER A 198 -13.57 -9.55 13.96
N GLU A 199 -12.55 -8.90 14.51
CA GLU A 199 -12.70 -7.62 15.21
C GLU A 199 -13.19 -6.52 14.26
N TYR A 200 -12.59 -6.40 13.08
CA TYR A 200 -12.96 -5.38 12.10
C TYR A 200 -14.38 -5.60 11.57
N ILE A 201 -14.79 -6.85 11.31
CA ILE A 201 -16.17 -7.20 10.94
C ILE A 201 -17.15 -6.81 12.06
N ARG A 202 -16.83 -7.12 13.33
CA ARG A 202 -17.69 -6.83 14.48
C ARG A 202 -17.93 -5.34 14.72
N ASN A 203 -16.93 -4.50 14.44
CA ASN A 203 -17.01 -3.05 14.62
C ASN A 203 -17.24 -2.31 13.28
N GLU A 204 -17.64 -3.05 12.25
CA GLU A 204 -17.91 -2.57 10.90
C GLU A 204 -16.77 -1.78 10.21
N PHE A 205 -15.50 -2.02 10.58
CA PHE A 205 -14.34 -1.40 9.95
C PHE A 205 -14.07 -2.03 8.57
N PHE A 206 -14.72 -1.52 7.53
CA PHE A 206 -14.64 -2.07 6.17
C PHE A 206 -13.64 -1.34 5.27
N CYS A 207 -13.18 -0.16 5.65
CA CYS A 207 -12.03 0.49 5.03
C CYS A 207 -10.73 0.01 5.70
N VAL A 208 -9.90 -0.76 4.99
CA VAL A 208 -8.70 -1.42 5.55
C VAL A 208 -7.47 -1.07 4.73
N TRP A 209 -6.36 -0.73 5.38
CA TRP A 209 -5.09 -0.48 4.68
C TRP A 209 -3.98 -1.44 5.09
N ILE A 210 -3.24 -1.94 4.10
CA ILE A 210 -2.22 -2.97 4.26
C ILE A 210 -0.84 -2.33 4.10
N ASP A 211 -0.12 -2.18 5.21
CA ASP A 211 1.26 -1.70 5.19
C ASP A 211 2.22 -2.84 4.85
N PHE A 212 2.81 -2.81 3.66
CA PHE A 212 3.83 -3.78 3.28
C PHE A 212 5.22 -3.48 3.91
N GLU A 213 5.40 -2.35 4.61
CA GLU A 213 6.64 -1.96 5.29
C GLU A 213 7.91 -2.11 4.42
N GLY A 214 7.82 -1.77 3.14
CA GLY A 214 8.91 -1.88 2.17
C GLY A 214 9.28 -3.31 1.77
N SER A 215 8.36 -4.27 1.91
CA SER A 215 8.62 -5.69 1.56
C SER A 215 7.68 -6.20 0.46
N ALA A 216 8.14 -7.16 -0.35
CA ALA A 216 7.42 -7.58 -1.56
C ALA A 216 6.13 -8.37 -1.27
N VAL A 217 5.25 -8.50 -2.28
CA VAL A 217 4.18 -9.51 -2.31
C VAL A 217 4.83 -10.88 -2.48
N THR A 218 4.49 -11.83 -1.59
CA THR A 218 5.08 -13.18 -1.55
C THR A 218 4.02 -14.19 -1.11
N LYS A 219 4.19 -15.48 -1.47
CA LYS A 219 3.25 -16.56 -1.13
C LYS A 219 2.77 -16.56 0.34
N PRO A 220 3.63 -16.39 1.38
CA PRO A 220 3.16 -16.30 2.77
C PRO A 220 2.27 -15.07 3.08
N LYS A 221 2.50 -13.94 2.40
CA LYS A 221 1.64 -12.75 2.55
C LYS A 221 0.32 -12.91 1.80
N ILE A 222 0.35 -13.47 0.60
CA ILE A 222 -0.86 -13.79 -0.17
C ILE A 222 -1.76 -14.71 0.67
N ALA A 223 -1.19 -15.71 1.36
CA ALA A 223 -1.92 -16.56 2.28
C ALA A 223 -2.54 -15.81 3.49
N ARG A 224 -1.83 -14.84 4.09
CA ARG A 224 -2.39 -13.99 5.16
C ARG A 224 -3.54 -13.12 4.67
N ILE A 225 -3.35 -12.44 3.53
CA ILE A 225 -4.37 -11.55 2.94
C ILE A 225 -5.60 -12.35 2.51
N ARG A 226 -5.40 -13.52 1.88
CA ARG A 226 -6.49 -14.47 1.60
C ARG A 226 -7.22 -14.87 2.88
N SER A 227 -6.50 -15.19 3.96
CA SER A 227 -7.16 -15.56 5.21
C SER A 227 -7.99 -14.41 5.77
N PHE A 228 -7.50 -13.17 5.73
CA PHE A 228 -8.24 -11.97 6.13
C PHE A 228 -9.52 -11.79 5.29
N ILE A 229 -9.37 -11.78 3.96
CA ILE A 229 -10.47 -11.63 2.99
C ILE A 229 -11.53 -12.72 3.17
N ARG A 230 -11.11 -13.96 3.44
CA ARG A 230 -12.02 -15.09 3.63
C ARG A 230 -12.89 -14.97 4.89
N GLU A 231 -12.41 -14.33 5.96
CA GLU A 231 -13.28 -14.07 7.12
C GLU A 231 -14.41 -13.09 6.74
N PHE A 232 -14.11 -12.06 5.93
CA PHE A 232 -15.12 -11.11 5.41
C PHE A 232 -16.11 -11.77 4.45
N ASP A 233 -15.63 -12.65 3.56
CA ASP A 233 -16.45 -13.46 2.66
C ASP A 233 -17.37 -14.41 3.43
N SER A 234 -16.83 -15.10 4.44
CA SER A 234 -17.61 -15.97 5.33
C SER A 234 -18.67 -15.20 6.13
N ALA A 235 -18.39 -13.95 6.50
CA ALA A 235 -19.34 -13.04 7.13
C ALA A 235 -20.31 -12.35 6.15
N LYS A 236 -20.22 -12.62 4.83
CA LYS A 236 -20.98 -11.96 3.76
C LYS A 236 -20.81 -10.43 3.71
N ARG A 237 -19.65 -9.93 4.16
CA ARG A 237 -19.25 -8.50 4.13
C ARG A 237 -18.13 -8.20 3.12
N ILE A 238 -17.80 -9.16 2.25
CA ILE A 238 -16.73 -8.98 1.26
C ILE A 238 -17.03 -7.87 0.24
N GLU A 239 -18.30 -7.58 -0.05
CA GLU A 239 -18.70 -6.51 -0.97
C GLU A 239 -18.45 -5.11 -0.37
N ASP A 240 -18.50 -4.96 0.95
CA ASP A 240 -18.22 -3.70 1.66
C ASP A 240 -16.71 -3.40 1.82
N LEU A 241 -15.87 -4.45 1.87
CA LEU A 241 -14.44 -4.34 2.19
C LEU A 241 -13.64 -3.57 1.13
N ILE A 242 -13.11 -2.39 1.43
CA ILE A 242 -12.20 -1.64 0.55
C ILE A 242 -10.77 -1.74 1.08
N ILE A 243 -9.85 -2.21 0.22
CA ILE A 243 -8.44 -2.44 0.57
C ILE A 243 -7.51 -1.40 -0.10
N PHE A 244 -6.72 -0.70 0.73
CA PHE A 244 -5.62 0.17 0.31
C PHE A 244 -4.26 -0.49 0.64
N SER A 245 -3.53 -1.03 -0.34
CA SER A 245 -2.22 -1.67 -0.08
C SER A 245 -1.06 -0.74 -0.42
N THR A 246 -0.22 -0.39 0.55
CA THR A 246 0.89 0.57 0.37
C THR A 246 2.25 0.06 0.86
N ASN A 247 3.29 0.88 0.68
CA ASN A 247 4.68 0.63 1.03
C ASN A 247 5.19 -0.66 0.39
N ILE A 248 4.68 -1.00 -0.78
CA ILE A 248 4.97 -2.26 -1.44
C ILE A 248 6.35 -2.17 -2.07
N LYS A 249 7.22 -3.15 -1.80
CA LYS A 249 8.48 -3.23 -2.55
C LYS A 249 8.15 -3.44 -4.03
N ARG A 250 8.73 -2.62 -4.90
CA ARG A 250 8.51 -2.65 -6.36
C ARG A 250 8.87 -4.00 -6.97
N GLU A 251 9.95 -4.60 -6.49
CA GLU A 251 10.58 -5.81 -7.04
C GLU A 251 10.53 -6.96 -6.04
N ILE A 252 10.11 -8.17 -6.46
CA ILE A 252 10.13 -9.35 -5.58
C ILE A 252 11.58 -9.65 -5.16
N LEU A 253 12.48 -9.78 -6.15
CA LEU A 253 13.89 -10.12 -5.98
C LEU A 253 14.83 -9.09 -6.65
N SER A 254 15.01 -7.94 -6.01
CA SER A 254 15.92 -6.88 -6.47
C SER A 254 17.38 -7.36 -6.58
N ASN A 255 17.88 -7.47 -7.81
CA ASN A 255 19.29 -7.74 -8.12
C ASN A 255 19.82 -6.71 -9.15
N PRO A 256 20.86 -5.91 -8.81
CA PRO A 256 21.48 -4.96 -9.74
C PRO A 256 22.07 -5.56 -11.02
N ARG A 257 22.53 -6.82 -10.97
CA ARG A 257 23.25 -7.46 -12.09
C ARG A 257 22.30 -7.94 -13.19
N ILE A 258 21.17 -8.55 -12.84
CA ILE A 258 20.20 -9.14 -13.79
C ILE A 258 19.60 -8.06 -14.71
N LYS A 259 19.29 -8.38 -15.97
CA LYS A 259 18.67 -7.46 -16.94
C LYS A 259 17.26 -7.03 -16.55
N GLU A 260 16.48 -7.97 -16.04
CA GLU A 260 15.08 -7.83 -15.63
C GLU A 260 14.87 -8.27 -14.18
N THR A 261 13.72 -7.95 -13.58
CA THR A 261 13.39 -8.34 -12.21
C THR A 261 11.87 -8.44 -12.04
N PRO A 262 11.31 -9.52 -11.45
CA PRO A 262 9.87 -9.69 -11.32
C PRO A 262 9.21 -8.57 -10.51
N ALA A 263 8.12 -8.01 -11.06
CA ALA A 263 7.32 -6.99 -10.39
C ALA A 263 6.52 -7.56 -9.21
N SER A 264 6.42 -6.78 -8.13
CA SER A 264 5.77 -7.17 -6.88
C SER A 264 4.52 -6.34 -6.58
N ASP A 265 4.53 -5.07 -6.97
CA ASP A 265 3.46 -4.11 -6.75
C ASP A 265 2.26 -4.29 -7.69
N ILE A 266 2.46 -4.69 -8.95
CA ILE A 266 1.33 -5.05 -9.84
C ILE A 266 0.51 -6.24 -9.30
N LEU A 267 1.09 -7.08 -8.44
CA LEU A 267 0.37 -8.19 -7.80
C LEU A 267 -0.63 -7.71 -6.73
N ALA A 268 -0.62 -6.42 -6.37
CA ALA A 268 -1.50 -5.87 -5.34
C ALA A 268 -3.00 -5.90 -5.72
N SER A 269 -3.35 -5.75 -7.00
CA SER A 269 -4.75 -5.91 -7.45
C SER A 269 -5.22 -7.36 -7.33
N LEU A 270 -4.34 -8.31 -7.65
CA LEU A 270 -4.62 -9.76 -7.65
C LEU A 270 -4.80 -10.35 -6.24
N ILE A 271 -4.34 -9.63 -5.21
CA ILE A 271 -4.59 -9.91 -3.79
C ILE A 271 -5.74 -9.07 -3.20
N GLY A 272 -6.51 -8.39 -4.05
CA GLY A 272 -7.76 -7.71 -3.71
C GLY A 272 -7.67 -6.23 -3.35
N SER A 273 -6.54 -5.56 -3.66
CA SER A 273 -6.42 -4.12 -3.38
C SER A 273 -7.20 -3.28 -4.39
N ASN A 274 -8.09 -2.42 -3.89
CA ASN A 274 -8.81 -1.42 -4.68
C ASN A 274 -7.99 -0.15 -4.91
N ILE A 275 -7.10 0.17 -3.96
CA ILE A 275 -6.17 1.29 -4.07
C ILE A 275 -4.77 0.76 -3.81
N ILE A 276 -3.87 1.02 -4.75
CA ILE A 276 -2.48 0.56 -4.71
C ILE A 276 -1.61 1.78 -4.42
N GLY A 277 -1.03 1.79 -3.24
CA GLY A 277 -0.25 2.89 -2.71
C GLY A 277 1.18 2.97 -3.26
N VAL A 278 1.98 3.84 -2.64
CA VAL A 278 3.37 4.09 -3.04
C VAL A 278 4.30 2.90 -2.86
N ASN A 279 5.40 2.91 -3.62
CA ASN A 279 6.44 1.92 -3.50
C ASN A 279 7.46 2.30 -2.42
N ARG A 280 7.91 1.32 -1.64
CA ARG A 280 8.94 1.55 -0.61
C ARG A 280 10.01 0.48 -0.65
N GLU A 281 11.26 0.90 -0.55
CA GLU A 281 12.38 -0.01 -0.29
C GLU A 281 12.47 -0.32 1.21
N PRO A 282 12.85 -1.55 1.60
CA PRO A 282 13.00 -1.89 3.00
C PRO A 282 14.13 -1.04 3.61
N LEU A 283 14.01 -0.69 4.89
CA LEU A 283 15.10 -0.07 5.63
C LEU A 283 16.31 -1.01 5.58
N ARG A 284 17.36 -0.58 4.86
CA ARG A 284 18.63 -1.30 4.84
C ARG A 284 19.26 -1.18 6.22
N PRO A 285 19.85 -2.27 6.77
CA PRO A 285 20.85 -2.13 7.83
C PRO A 285 21.91 -1.13 7.40
N ILE A 286 22.55 -0.45 8.36
CA ILE A 286 23.65 0.49 8.07
C ILE A 286 24.72 -0.27 7.31
N GLY A 287 24.84 0.01 6.02
CA GLY A 287 25.63 -0.77 5.08
C GLY A 287 26.95 -0.09 4.75
N LYS A 288 27.90 -0.89 4.24
CA LYS A 288 29.17 -0.42 3.71
C LYS A 288 28.96 0.74 2.72
N ILE A 289 29.79 1.77 2.82
CA ILE A 289 29.80 2.89 1.86
C ILE A 289 30.08 2.32 0.46
N LEU A 290 29.12 2.51 -0.45
CA LEU A 290 29.25 2.06 -1.84
C LEU A 290 30.29 2.89 -2.59
N SER A 291 31.12 2.21 -3.37
CA SER A 291 32.03 2.81 -4.37
C SER A 291 31.24 3.52 -5.47
N GLU A 292 31.92 4.39 -6.24
CA GLU A 292 31.28 5.13 -7.32
C GLU A 292 30.69 4.22 -8.41
N LYS A 293 31.39 3.13 -8.76
CA LYS A 293 30.89 2.10 -9.70
C LYS A 293 29.60 1.47 -9.18
N GLU A 294 29.58 1.04 -7.92
CA GLU A 294 28.37 0.46 -7.29
C GLU A 294 27.22 1.47 -7.19
N ARG A 295 27.51 2.77 -6.95
CA ARG A 295 26.49 3.83 -6.98
C ARG A 295 25.90 4.02 -8.38
N SER A 296 26.73 3.99 -9.41
CA SER A 296 26.30 4.09 -10.82
C SER A 296 25.45 2.89 -11.23
N GLU A 297 25.88 1.66 -10.91
CA GLU A 297 25.10 0.44 -11.11
C GLU A 297 23.77 0.46 -10.34
N LEU A 298 23.77 0.93 -9.08
CA LEU A 298 22.56 1.08 -8.29
C LEU A 298 21.61 2.15 -8.86
N LYS A 299 22.13 3.25 -9.42
CA LYS A 299 21.31 4.27 -10.10
C LYS A 299 20.64 3.67 -11.34
N LYS A 300 21.40 2.96 -12.19
CA LYS A 300 20.87 2.23 -13.37
C LYS A 300 19.84 1.16 -12.99
N HIS A 301 20.07 0.43 -11.89
CA HIS A 301 19.13 -0.56 -11.36
C HIS A 301 17.84 0.08 -10.82
N LYS A 302 17.93 1.20 -10.08
CA LYS A 302 16.74 1.89 -9.59
C LYS A 302 15.89 2.49 -10.71
N ALA A 303 16.51 2.95 -11.78
CA ALA A 303 15.85 3.52 -12.97
C ALA A 303 15.06 2.51 -13.83
N ARG A 304 14.91 1.23 -13.43
CA ARG A 304 14.10 0.25 -14.16
C ARG A 304 12.67 0.76 -14.46
N VAL A 305 12.10 0.23 -15.54
CA VAL A 305 10.76 0.55 -16.05
C VAL A 305 9.89 -0.70 -15.97
N PHE A 306 8.63 -0.56 -15.54
CA PHE A 306 7.65 -1.63 -15.57
C PHE A 306 7.29 -2.00 -17.02
N ASP A 307 7.28 -3.29 -17.32
CA ASP A 307 6.88 -3.82 -18.62
C ASP A 307 5.55 -4.59 -18.52
N ARG A 308 4.49 -4.04 -19.12
CA ARG A 308 3.12 -4.57 -19.07
C ARG A 308 2.96 -5.97 -19.69
N PRO A 309 3.56 -6.29 -20.85
CA PRO A 309 3.42 -7.62 -21.44
C PRO A 309 4.04 -8.73 -20.57
N THR A 310 5.16 -8.47 -19.91
CA THR A 310 5.90 -9.51 -19.18
C THR A 310 5.72 -9.48 -17.66
N TYR A 311 5.32 -8.35 -17.07
CA TYR A 311 5.35 -8.06 -15.61
C TYR A 311 6.77 -8.08 -15.00
N TYR A 312 7.79 -7.71 -15.76
CA TYR A 312 9.13 -7.46 -15.24
C TYR A 312 9.44 -5.96 -15.17
N TYR A 313 10.39 -5.61 -14.28
CA TYR A 313 11.09 -4.34 -14.26
C TYR A 313 12.38 -4.43 -15.08
N LEU A 314 12.36 -3.88 -16.29
CA LEU A 314 13.46 -3.91 -17.26
C LEU A 314 14.43 -2.74 -17.02
N LYS A 315 15.74 -2.95 -17.23
CA LYS A 315 16.70 -1.84 -17.25
C LYS A 315 16.41 -0.90 -18.43
N VAL A 316 16.59 0.40 -18.25
CA VAL A 316 16.34 1.45 -19.28
C VAL A 316 17.09 1.20 -20.60
N VAL A 317 18.24 0.53 -20.54
CA VAL A 317 19.03 0.18 -21.75
C VAL A 317 18.42 -0.98 -22.55
N GLU A 318 17.59 -1.81 -21.93
CA GLU A 318 16.90 -2.94 -22.56
C GLU A 318 15.50 -2.54 -23.08
N THR A 319 14.96 -1.39 -22.66
CA THR A 319 13.68 -0.86 -23.16
C THR A 319 13.86 -0.16 -24.50
N SER A 320 13.94 -0.95 -25.58
CA SER A 320 14.11 -0.51 -26.97
C SER A 320 13.09 0.54 -27.42
N ASN A 321 11.86 0.46 -26.89
CA ASN A 321 10.69 1.22 -27.35
C ASN A 321 10.69 2.70 -26.96
N TYR A 322 11.67 3.16 -26.18
CA TYR A 322 11.83 4.57 -25.80
C TYR A 322 12.99 5.22 -26.55
N ASP A 323 12.83 6.48 -26.93
CA ASP A 323 13.89 7.31 -27.50
C ASP A 323 14.98 7.68 -26.45
N VAL A 324 16.05 8.34 -26.91
CA VAL A 324 17.19 8.70 -26.07
C VAL A 324 16.84 9.74 -24.99
N ASP A 325 15.98 10.72 -25.27
CA ASP A 325 15.55 11.71 -24.27
C ASP A 325 14.71 11.04 -23.18
N THR A 326 13.73 10.24 -23.57
CA THR A 326 12.90 9.47 -22.64
C THR A 326 13.77 8.58 -21.75
N ARG A 327 14.75 7.86 -22.30
CA ARG A 327 15.72 7.07 -21.51
C ARG A 327 16.54 7.94 -20.55
N ASN A 328 17.01 9.11 -20.98
CA ASN A 328 17.74 10.05 -20.11
C ASN A 328 16.86 10.59 -18.98
N ARG A 329 15.60 10.96 -19.27
CA ARG A 329 14.62 11.39 -18.27
C ARG A 329 14.34 10.29 -17.25
N LEU A 330 14.23 9.02 -17.68
CA LEU A 330 14.04 7.87 -16.80
C LEU A 330 15.21 7.62 -15.83
N MET A 331 16.40 8.19 -16.08
CA MET A 331 17.51 8.16 -15.12
C MET A 331 17.35 9.16 -13.96
N ASN A 332 16.35 10.05 -14.01
CA ASN A 332 15.91 10.86 -12.87
C ASN A 332 14.96 10.04 -11.97
N PRO A 333 15.30 9.79 -10.69
CA PRO A 333 14.48 8.96 -9.82
C PRO A 333 13.05 9.48 -9.60
N LYS A 334 12.84 10.80 -9.55
CA LYS A 334 11.51 11.39 -9.33
C LYS A 334 10.60 11.13 -10.53
N TYR A 335 11.11 11.36 -11.75
CA TYR A 335 10.38 11.07 -12.98
C TYR A 335 10.16 9.57 -13.18
N ASN A 336 11.15 8.72 -12.88
CA ASN A 336 11.00 7.27 -12.98
C ASN A 336 9.89 6.71 -12.07
N ILE A 337 9.74 7.23 -10.85
CA ILE A 337 8.66 6.84 -9.93
C ILE A 337 7.30 7.23 -10.52
N LEU A 338 7.14 8.50 -10.92
CA LEU A 338 5.89 9.00 -11.52
C LEU A 338 5.51 8.24 -12.80
N PHE A 339 6.49 7.98 -13.67
CA PHE A 339 6.31 7.24 -14.91
C PHE A 339 5.91 5.79 -14.65
N ASN A 340 6.53 5.12 -13.68
CA ASN A 340 6.15 3.76 -13.29
C ASN A 340 4.76 3.71 -12.62
N SER A 341 4.37 4.68 -11.79
CA SER A 341 3.00 4.77 -11.26
C SER A 341 1.97 4.85 -12.39
N ARG A 342 2.19 5.71 -13.39
CA ARG A 342 1.35 5.74 -14.60
C ARG A 342 1.34 4.40 -15.33
N LEU A 343 2.50 3.77 -15.51
CA LEU A 343 2.57 2.50 -16.24
C LEU A 343 1.80 1.37 -15.56
N ILE A 344 1.79 1.35 -14.22
CA ILE A 344 1.00 0.45 -13.39
C ILE A 344 -0.49 0.80 -13.50
N ASP A 345 -0.89 2.07 -13.36
CA ASP A 345 -2.31 2.48 -13.40
C ASP A 345 -3.02 2.08 -14.71
N GLU A 346 -2.37 2.33 -15.85
CA GLU A 346 -2.87 1.90 -17.16
C GLU A 346 -2.94 0.36 -17.31
N GLU A 347 -2.11 -0.41 -16.59
CA GLU A 347 -2.24 -1.88 -16.55
C GLU A 347 -3.42 -2.32 -15.68
N LEU A 348 -3.73 -1.61 -14.59
CA LEU A 348 -4.93 -1.86 -13.78
C LEU A 348 -6.21 -1.59 -14.58
N ALA A 349 -6.19 -0.58 -15.46
CA ALA A 349 -7.24 -0.35 -16.44
C ALA A 349 -7.39 -1.54 -17.41
N SER A 350 -6.29 -2.03 -17.99
CA SER A 350 -6.32 -3.22 -18.88
C SER A 350 -6.79 -4.50 -18.17
N GLN A 351 -6.38 -4.73 -16.93
CA GLN A 351 -6.88 -5.84 -16.09
C GLN A 351 -8.40 -5.74 -15.89
N THR A 352 -8.89 -4.54 -15.59
CA THR A 352 -10.32 -4.30 -15.34
C THR A 352 -11.15 -4.43 -16.62
N GLU A 353 -10.71 -3.86 -17.74
CA GLU A 353 -11.40 -3.98 -19.02
C GLU A 353 -11.52 -5.46 -19.43
N HIS A 354 -10.44 -6.24 -19.31
CA HIS A 354 -10.48 -7.67 -19.57
C HIS A 354 -11.45 -8.39 -18.63
N PHE A 355 -11.34 -8.17 -17.32
CA PHE A 355 -12.18 -8.84 -16.33
C PHE A 355 -13.68 -8.56 -16.53
N LEU A 356 -14.06 -7.30 -16.79
CA LEU A 356 -15.45 -6.92 -17.05
C LEU A 356 -15.99 -7.50 -18.36
N LYS A 357 -15.13 -7.82 -19.33
CA LYS A 357 -15.50 -8.41 -20.62
C LYS A 357 -15.54 -9.95 -20.60
N ALA A 358 -14.59 -10.58 -19.92
CA ALA A 358 -14.42 -12.04 -19.90
C ALA A 358 -15.09 -12.73 -18.70
N GLY A 359 -15.26 -12.01 -17.59
CA GLY A 359 -15.74 -12.56 -16.32
C GLY A 359 -14.68 -13.30 -15.51
N ASP A 360 -13.41 -13.31 -15.96
CA ASP A 360 -12.26 -13.85 -15.25
C ASP A 360 -11.00 -12.98 -15.46
N ILE A 361 -10.10 -12.96 -14.47
CA ILE A 361 -8.80 -12.27 -14.58
C ILE A 361 -7.64 -13.24 -14.84
N GLU A 362 -7.84 -14.52 -14.58
CA GLU A 362 -6.82 -15.58 -14.67
C GLU A 362 -6.30 -15.73 -16.10
N GLY A 363 -7.20 -15.77 -17.09
CA GLY A 363 -6.88 -15.93 -18.51
C GLY A 363 -5.98 -14.83 -19.06
N TYR A 364 -6.10 -13.60 -18.54
CA TYR A 364 -5.24 -12.46 -18.87
C TYR A 364 -3.89 -12.50 -18.15
N VAL A 365 -3.93 -12.65 -16.83
CA VAL A 365 -2.74 -12.57 -15.97
C VAL A 365 -1.78 -13.74 -16.22
N THR A 366 -2.30 -14.94 -16.48
CA THR A 366 -1.45 -16.10 -16.80
C THR A 366 -0.70 -15.97 -18.12
N GLN A 367 -1.07 -15.05 -19.03
CA GLN A 367 -0.25 -14.80 -20.23
C GLN A 367 1.06 -14.06 -19.93
N LYS A 368 1.13 -13.35 -18.81
CA LYS A 368 2.29 -12.54 -18.43
C LYS A 368 3.46 -13.45 -18.05
N ARG A 369 4.60 -13.28 -18.73
CA ARG A 369 5.78 -14.15 -18.59
C ARG A 369 6.21 -14.37 -17.13
N MET A 370 6.24 -13.31 -16.31
CA MET A 370 6.64 -13.38 -14.90
C MET A 370 5.76 -14.31 -14.06
N ILE A 371 4.45 -14.36 -14.36
CA ILE A 371 3.49 -15.18 -13.63
C ILE A 371 3.75 -16.68 -13.89
N LYS A 372 4.08 -17.05 -15.14
CA LYS A 372 4.48 -18.40 -15.55
C LYS A 372 5.86 -18.80 -15.01
N GLU A 373 6.87 -17.96 -15.23
CA GLU A 373 8.28 -18.32 -15.02
C GLU A 373 8.76 -18.17 -13.57
N TYR A 374 8.16 -17.30 -12.75
CA TYR A 374 8.66 -17.05 -11.39
C TYR A 374 8.55 -18.29 -10.51
N ARG A 375 9.71 -18.91 -10.23
CA ARG A 375 9.84 -20.13 -9.42
C ARG A 375 8.86 -21.22 -9.85
N GLU A 376 8.90 -21.57 -11.15
CA GLU A 376 8.14 -22.69 -11.70
C GLU A 376 6.63 -22.55 -11.41
N GLY A 377 6.08 -21.37 -11.69
CA GLY A 377 4.66 -21.05 -11.47
C GLY A 377 4.24 -20.90 -10.00
N GLU A 378 5.16 -20.59 -9.07
CA GLU A 378 4.81 -20.36 -7.65
C GLU A 378 3.70 -19.31 -7.49
N LEU A 379 3.71 -18.26 -8.33
CA LEU A 379 2.71 -17.19 -8.30
C LEU A 379 1.33 -17.64 -8.78
N ILE A 380 1.22 -18.50 -9.80
CA ILE A 380 -0.07 -19.03 -10.27
C ILE A 380 -0.76 -19.76 -9.11
N ARG A 381 -0.08 -20.76 -8.53
CA ARG A 381 -0.59 -21.53 -7.38
C ARG A 381 -0.87 -20.65 -6.15
N ALA A 382 -0.12 -19.56 -5.98
CA ALA A 382 -0.30 -18.65 -4.86
C ALA A 382 -1.47 -17.67 -5.05
N LEU A 383 -1.79 -17.23 -6.27
CA LEU A 383 -2.82 -16.23 -6.59
C LEU A 383 -4.16 -16.89 -6.94
N PHE A 384 -4.12 -17.93 -7.77
CA PHE A 384 -5.24 -18.73 -8.27
C PHE A 384 -5.13 -20.15 -7.68
N PRO A 385 -5.52 -20.36 -6.41
CA PRO A 385 -5.58 -21.69 -5.86
C PRO A 385 -6.65 -22.47 -6.65
N SER A 386 -6.28 -23.65 -7.14
CA SER A 386 -7.28 -24.63 -7.57
C SER A 386 -8.30 -24.82 -6.46
N LYS A 387 -9.59 -24.95 -6.81
CA LYS A 387 -10.59 -25.43 -5.86
C LYS A 387 -10.15 -26.83 -5.44
N GLU A 388 -9.55 -26.96 -4.26
CA GLU A 388 -9.56 -28.22 -3.55
C GLU A 388 -11.03 -28.59 -3.35
N GLU A 389 -11.40 -29.80 -3.78
CA GLU A 389 -12.68 -30.41 -3.41
C GLU A 389 -12.80 -30.31 -1.89
N ARG A 390 -13.99 -29.96 -1.39
CA ARG A 390 -14.14 -29.81 0.04
C ARG A 390 -13.92 -31.18 0.65
N ILE A 391 -13.12 -31.26 1.71
CA ILE A 391 -12.92 -32.51 2.47
C ILE A 391 -14.26 -33.06 3.04
N THR A 392 -15.33 -32.25 3.02
CA THR A 392 -16.71 -32.67 3.30
C THR A 392 -17.29 -33.66 2.28
N ASP A 393 -16.68 -33.81 1.11
CA ASP A 393 -17.18 -34.72 0.06
C ASP A 393 -16.57 -36.14 0.22
N TRP A 394 -15.85 -36.37 1.32
CA TRP A 394 -15.22 -37.64 1.73
C TRP A 394 -15.77 -38.23 3.05
N PHE A 395 -16.84 -37.64 3.62
CA PHE A 395 -17.46 -38.07 4.89
C PHE A 395 -19.00 -38.10 4.81
#